data_AF-A0A842QVG7-F1
#
_entry.id   AF-A0A842QVG7-F1
#
_cell.length_a   1.000
_cell.length_b   1.000
_cell.length_c   1.000
_cell.angle_alpha   90.00
_cell.angle_beta   90.00
_cell.angle_gamma   90.00
#
_symmetry.space_group_name_H-M   'P 1'
#
loop_
_entity.id
_entity.type
_entity.pdbx_description
1 polymer ?
#
loop_
_entity_poly.entity_id
_entity_poly.type
_entity_poly.pdbx_seq_one_letter_code
_entity_poly.pdbx_strand_id
1 'polypeptide(L)'
;MKIDKKTYKLVAVILLCTSIASGALAVNYNYKLRQLDEEYQTTLEELEKFTVEVDLLIDYGNGSLVWYNDTRIKMGASLLNATVDSLAVDYQTLEYGAFVISINGLEQDDSHFWIWSYYDGEWKTGSVGADQHVLHDGDIVGWTYTSFH
;
A
#
# COMPACT_ATOMS: atom_id res chain seq x y z
N MET A 1 4.34 -6.61 66.94
CA MET A 1 3.66 -7.84 66.46
C MET A 1 4.72 -8.86 66.09
N LYS A 2 4.92 -9.94 66.86
CA LYS A 2 5.91 -10.98 66.54
C LYS A 2 5.24 -12.00 65.59
N ILE A 3 5.72 -12.06 64.35
CA ILE A 3 5.25 -13.04 63.36
C ILE A 3 5.75 -14.43 63.78
N ASP A 4 4.88 -15.44 63.77
CA ASP A 4 5.25 -16.80 64.18
C ASP A 4 6.10 -17.54 63.11
N LYS A 5 6.82 -18.58 63.55
CA LYS A 5 7.77 -19.36 62.73
C LYS A 5 7.12 -20.14 61.56
N LYS A 6 5.82 -20.47 61.64
CA LYS A 6 5.02 -21.02 60.55
C LYS A 6 4.49 -19.92 59.64
N THR A 7 4.05 -18.78 60.18
CA THR A 7 3.51 -17.68 59.38
C THR A 7 4.56 -17.12 58.40
N TYR A 8 5.81 -16.89 58.83
CA TYR A 8 6.84 -16.39 57.90
C TYR A 8 7.18 -17.40 56.79
N LYS A 9 7.16 -18.71 57.10
CA LYS A 9 7.41 -19.76 56.09
C LYS A 9 6.31 -19.76 55.04
N LEU A 10 5.05 -19.64 55.47
CA LEU A 10 3.91 -19.56 54.56
C LEU A 10 4.00 -18.34 53.66
N VAL A 11 4.29 -17.17 54.23
CA VAL A 11 4.47 -15.92 53.47
C VAL A 11 5.63 -16.04 52.48
N ALA A 12 6.76 -16.63 52.89
CA ALA A 12 7.90 -16.84 51.99
C ALA A 12 7.56 -17.77 50.82
N VAL A 13 6.80 -18.85 51.06
CA VAL A 13 6.35 -19.76 50.00
C VAL A 13 5.43 -19.06 49.02
N ILE A 14 4.46 -18.27 49.51
CA ILE A 14 3.53 -17.53 48.64
C ILE A 14 4.29 -16.53 47.76
N LEU A 15 5.21 -15.76 48.36
CA LEU A 15 6.02 -14.79 47.61
C LEU A 15 6.85 -15.48 46.53
N LEU A 16 7.49 -16.60 46.84
CA LEU A 16 8.23 -17.41 45.85
C LEU A 16 7.33 -17.91 44.73
N CYS A 17 6.14 -18.42 45.04
CA CYS A 17 5.21 -18.89 44.02
C CYS A 17 4.74 -17.76 43.10
N THR A 18 4.42 -16.59 43.66
CA THR A 18 3.98 -15.43 42.87
C THR A 18 5.10 -14.85 42.01
N SER A 19 6.35 -14.83 42.48
CA SER A 19 7.48 -14.34 41.70
C SER A 19 7.80 -15.26 40.54
N ILE A 20 7.76 -16.59 40.75
CA ILE A 20 7.93 -17.58 39.68
C ILE A 20 6.80 -17.48 38.66
N ALA A 21 5.54 -17.39 39.10
CA ALA A 21 4.40 -17.25 38.20
C ALA A 21 4.47 -15.94 37.39
N SER A 22 4.82 -14.83 38.03
CA SER A 22 4.98 -13.53 37.35
C SER A 22 6.15 -13.56 36.36
N GLY A 23 7.27 -14.19 36.72
CA GLY A 23 8.41 -14.36 35.83
C GLY A 23 8.09 -15.23 34.63
N ALA A 24 7.38 -16.34 34.83
CA ALA A 24 6.95 -17.22 33.74
C ALA A 24 5.97 -16.51 32.78
N LEU A 25 5.01 -15.75 33.33
CA LEU A 25 4.11 -14.91 32.54
C LEU A 25 4.89 -13.85 31.76
N ALA A 26 5.81 -13.14 32.42
CA ALA A 26 6.63 -12.12 31.78
C ALA A 26 7.47 -12.71 30.63
N VAL A 27 8.09 -13.88 30.81
CA VAL A 27 8.84 -14.55 29.75
C VAL A 27 7.93 -14.92 28.58
N ASN A 28 6.74 -15.48 28.85
CA ASN A 28 5.78 -15.83 27.80
C ASN A 28 5.31 -14.59 27.02
N TYR A 29 4.98 -13.49 27.70
CA TYR A 29 4.62 -12.24 27.04
C TYR A 29 5.77 -11.67 26.21
N ASN A 30 7.00 -11.65 26.76
CA ASN A 30 8.17 -11.19 26.01
C ASN A 30 8.42 -12.07 24.77
N TYR A 31 8.25 -13.38 24.86
CA TYR A 31 8.38 -14.29 23.73
C TYR A 31 7.35 -13.99 22.64
N LYS A 32 6.07 -13.82 23.01
CA LYS A 32 5.00 -13.47 22.07
C LYS A 32 5.22 -12.12 21.40
N LEU A 33 5.70 -11.12 22.16
CA LEU A 33 6.04 -9.81 21.61
C LEU A 33 7.15 -9.92 20.56
N ARG A 34 8.22 -10.67 20.85
CA ARG A 34 9.29 -10.89 19.89
C ARG A 34 8.84 -11.62 18.64
N GLN A 35 8.01 -12.65 18.77
CA GLN A 35 7.46 -13.36 17.61
C GLN A 35 6.61 -12.45 16.74
N LEU A 36 5.77 -11.61 17.35
CA LEU A 36 4.95 -10.65 16.63
C LEU A 36 5.83 -9.64 15.88
N ASP A 37 6.89 -9.14 16.52
CA ASP A 37 7.84 -8.24 15.88
C ASP A 37 8.54 -8.93 14.68
N GLU A 38 9.00 -10.17 14.85
CA GLU A 38 9.64 -10.95 13.78
C GLU A 38 8.69 -11.19 12.59
N GLU A 39 7.44 -11.59 12.86
CA GLU A 39 6.42 -11.82 11.84
C GLU A 39 6.04 -10.54 11.11
N TYR A 40 5.94 -9.42 11.83
CA TYR A 40 5.68 -8.10 11.27
C TYR A 40 6.81 -7.66 10.34
N GLN A 41 8.06 -7.76 10.77
CA GLN A 41 9.22 -7.41 9.94
C GLN A 41 9.30 -8.32 8.70
N THR A 42 9.09 -9.63 8.87
CA THR A 42 9.07 -10.57 7.73
C THR A 42 8.00 -10.19 6.71
N THR A 43 6.79 -9.84 7.18
CA THR A 43 5.68 -9.43 6.30
C THR A 43 6.02 -8.13 5.55
N LEU A 44 6.67 -7.17 6.21
CA LEU A 44 7.13 -5.94 5.56
C LEU A 44 8.19 -6.21 4.51
N GLU A 45 9.20 -7.03 4.83
CA GLU A 45 10.25 -7.42 3.88
C GLU A 45 9.67 -8.15 2.65
N GLU A 46 8.71 -9.04 2.86
CA GLU A 46 8.01 -9.70 1.76
C GLU A 46 7.20 -8.70 0.92
N LEU A 47 6.51 -7.75 1.56
CA LEU A 47 5.75 -6.72 0.88
C LEU A 47 6.68 -5.85 0.02
N GLU A 48 7.78 -5.35 0.57
CA GLU A 48 8.80 -4.57 -0.16
C GLU A 48 9.39 -5.37 -1.34
N LYS A 49 9.55 -6.68 -1.18
CA LYS A 49 10.07 -7.55 -2.24
C LYS A 49 9.09 -7.76 -3.40
N PHE A 50 7.79 -7.67 -3.16
CA PHE A 50 6.75 -7.99 -4.14
C PHE A 50 5.87 -6.80 -4.54
N THR A 51 6.21 -5.60 -4.07
CA THR A 51 5.53 -4.37 -4.44
C THR A 51 6.51 -3.33 -4.93
N VAL A 52 5.97 -2.32 -5.59
CA VAL A 52 6.69 -1.12 -6.00
C VAL A 52 5.86 0.09 -5.60
N GLU A 53 6.51 1.22 -5.35
CA GLU A 53 5.85 2.50 -5.07
C GLU A 53 5.86 3.38 -6.31
N VAL A 54 4.72 3.98 -6.63
CA VAL A 54 4.56 4.87 -7.78
C VAL A 54 3.78 6.12 -7.40
N ASP A 55 4.02 7.20 -8.12
CA ASP A 55 3.24 8.43 -8.01
C ASP A 55 2.28 8.53 -9.19
N LEU A 56 0.99 8.68 -8.89
CA LEU A 56 -0.08 8.80 -9.89
C LEU A 56 -0.72 10.18 -9.85
N LEU A 57 -0.65 10.91 -10.96
CA LEU A 57 -1.32 12.19 -11.17
C LEU A 57 -2.63 12.00 -11.96
N ILE A 58 -3.72 12.60 -11.50
CA ILE A 58 -4.95 12.75 -12.28
C ILE A 58 -5.20 14.25 -12.54
N ASP A 59 -5.10 14.64 -13.80
CA ASP A 59 -5.45 15.97 -14.30
C ASP A 59 -6.81 15.92 -14.99
N TYR A 60 -7.79 16.60 -14.41
CA TYR A 60 -9.17 16.63 -14.92
C TYR A 60 -9.38 17.69 -16.02
N GLY A 61 -8.33 18.36 -16.52
CA GLY A 61 -8.38 19.31 -17.63
C GLY A 61 -9.03 20.67 -17.29
N ASN A 62 -9.64 20.79 -16.11
CA ASN A 62 -10.27 22.01 -15.61
C ASN A 62 -9.38 22.77 -14.59
N GLY A 63 -8.10 22.41 -14.51
CA GLY A 63 -7.14 22.92 -13.52
C GLY A 63 -7.13 22.16 -12.19
N SER A 64 -8.00 21.15 -12.01
CA SER A 64 -7.95 20.24 -10.87
C SER A 64 -6.91 19.15 -11.12
N LEU A 65 -5.89 19.12 -10.26
CA LEU A 65 -4.83 18.11 -10.23
C LEU A 65 -4.90 17.35 -8.91
N VAL A 66 -4.95 16.02 -8.96
CA VAL A 66 -4.93 15.16 -7.77
C VAL A 66 -3.75 14.20 -7.85
N TRP A 67 -2.95 14.16 -6.80
CA TRP A 67 -1.80 13.27 -6.67
C TRP A 67 -2.11 12.13 -5.69
N TYR A 68 -1.72 10.93 -6.07
CA TYR A 68 -1.68 9.73 -5.24
C TYR A 68 -0.22 9.29 -5.14
N ASN A 69 0.50 9.86 -4.17
CA ASN A 69 1.93 9.62 -3.98
C ASN A 69 2.16 8.34 -3.17
N ASP A 70 3.34 7.73 -3.37
CA ASP A 70 3.78 6.53 -2.66
C ASP A 70 2.72 5.39 -2.76
N THR A 71 2.04 5.31 -3.91
CA THR A 71 0.99 4.32 -4.13
C THR A 71 1.63 2.96 -4.31
N ARG A 72 1.47 2.10 -3.32
CA ARG A 72 2.06 0.76 -3.33
C ARG A 72 1.22 -0.21 -4.16
N ILE A 73 1.81 -0.72 -5.24
CA ILE A 73 1.19 -1.65 -6.17
C ILE A 73 1.98 -2.95 -6.28
N LYS A 74 1.35 -4.02 -6.77
CA LYS A 74 2.05 -5.29 -7.01
C LYS A 74 3.14 -5.10 -8.06
N MET A 75 4.30 -5.69 -7.82
CA MET A 75 5.38 -5.71 -8.80
C MET A 75 4.90 -6.37 -10.11
N GLY A 76 5.20 -5.73 -11.25
CA GLY A 76 4.76 -6.19 -12.56
C GLY A 76 3.33 -5.82 -12.93
N ALA A 77 2.61 -5.06 -12.10
CA ALA A 77 1.31 -4.51 -12.45
C ALA A 77 1.43 -3.48 -13.58
N SER A 78 0.41 -3.42 -14.43
CA SER A 78 0.29 -2.38 -15.46
C SER A 78 -0.24 -1.06 -14.88
N LEU A 79 -0.07 0.04 -15.60
CA LEU A 79 -0.69 1.33 -15.26
C LEU A 79 -2.21 1.20 -15.11
N LEU A 80 -2.88 0.43 -15.97
CA LEU A 80 -4.31 0.19 -15.83
C LEU A 80 -4.65 -0.52 -14.52
N ASN A 81 -3.89 -1.55 -14.15
CA ASN A 81 -4.13 -2.26 -12.89
C ASN A 81 -3.94 -1.33 -11.68
N ALA A 82 -2.87 -0.54 -11.66
CA ALA A 82 -2.62 0.45 -10.61
C ALA A 82 -3.75 1.48 -10.51
N THR A 83 -4.27 1.94 -11.64
CA THR A 83 -5.34 2.94 -11.69
C THR A 83 -6.67 2.34 -11.20
N VAL A 84 -7.03 1.12 -11.64
CA VAL A 84 -8.26 0.42 -11.24
C VAL A 84 -8.24 0.04 -9.75
N ASP A 85 -7.09 -0.34 -9.21
CA ASP A 85 -6.94 -0.68 -7.79
C ASP A 85 -7.10 0.55 -6.88
N SER A 86 -6.82 1.74 -7.40
CA SER A 86 -6.80 3.00 -6.64
C SER A 86 -8.04 3.88 -6.85
N LEU A 87 -8.69 3.77 -8.01
CA LEU A 87 -9.71 4.70 -8.50
C LEU A 87 -10.88 3.98 -9.17
N ALA A 88 -12.03 4.66 -9.27
CA ALA A 88 -13.14 4.16 -10.08
C ALA A 88 -12.83 4.40 -11.55
N VAL A 89 -12.52 3.34 -12.30
CA VAL A 89 -12.13 3.42 -13.72
C VAL A 89 -13.04 2.54 -14.55
N ASP A 90 -13.60 3.12 -15.62
CA ASP A 90 -14.22 2.35 -16.69
C ASP A 90 -13.29 2.36 -17.90
N TYR A 91 -13.16 1.22 -18.58
CA TYR A 91 -12.33 1.08 -19.77
C TYR A 91 -12.93 0.06 -20.76
N GLN A 92 -12.52 0.16 -22.02
CA GLN A 92 -12.85 -0.79 -23.07
C GLN A 92 -11.56 -1.42 -23.61
N THR A 93 -11.57 -2.73 -23.84
CA THR A 93 -10.45 -3.41 -24.48
C THR A 93 -10.60 -3.35 -26.00
N LEU A 94 -9.63 -2.74 -26.67
CA LEU A 94 -9.53 -2.65 -28.12
C LEU A 94 -8.37 -3.53 -28.63
N GLU A 95 -8.23 -3.67 -29.95
CA GLU A 95 -7.15 -4.48 -30.57
C GLU A 95 -5.74 -3.98 -30.17
N TYR A 96 -5.60 -2.69 -29.89
CA TYR A 96 -4.32 -2.06 -29.55
C TYR A 96 -4.08 -1.88 -28.05
N GLY A 97 -4.99 -2.35 -27.19
CA GLY A 97 -4.90 -2.23 -25.74
C GLY A 97 -6.16 -1.67 -25.09
N ALA A 98 -6.11 -1.48 -23.78
CA ALA A 98 -7.19 -0.91 -22.99
C ALA A 98 -7.27 0.60 -23.16
N PHE A 99 -8.48 1.06 -23.45
CA PHE A 99 -8.82 2.46 -23.62
C PHE A 99 -9.71 2.90 -22.46
N VAL A 100 -9.20 3.80 -21.63
CA VAL A 100 -9.92 4.31 -20.45
C VAL A 100 -10.99 5.30 -20.89
N ILE A 101 -12.23 5.04 -20.49
CA ILE A 101 -13.39 5.85 -20.86
C ILE A 101 -13.86 6.75 -19.72
N SER A 102 -13.53 6.42 -18.46
CA SER A 102 -13.91 7.22 -17.30
C SER A 102 -12.91 7.04 -16.15
N ILE A 103 -12.63 8.11 -15.42
CA ILE A 103 -11.92 8.09 -14.15
C ILE A 103 -12.70 8.92 -13.13
N ASN A 104 -13.00 8.32 -11.97
CA ASN A 104 -13.77 8.93 -10.87
C ASN A 104 -15.12 9.54 -11.31
N GLY A 105 -15.76 8.91 -12.30
CA GLY A 105 -17.05 9.35 -12.83
C GLY A 105 -16.99 10.48 -13.85
N LEU A 106 -15.80 10.98 -14.21
CA LEU A 106 -15.64 11.87 -15.37
C LEU A 106 -15.42 11.03 -16.63
N GLU A 107 -16.51 10.87 -17.37
CA GLU A 107 -16.55 10.13 -18.64
C GLU A 107 -15.99 10.98 -19.80
N GLN A 108 -15.41 10.31 -20.78
CA GLN A 108 -15.10 10.92 -22.08
C GLN A 108 -16.36 11.36 -22.82
N ASP A 109 -16.20 12.28 -23.78
CA ASP A 109 -17.27 12.73 -24.66
C ASP A 109 -16.76 12.91 -26.11
N ASP A 110 -17.61 13.43 -26.99
CA ASP A 110 -17.27 13.63 -28.41
C ASP A 110 -16.07 14.55 -28.64
N SER A 111 -15.67 15.33 -27.63
CA SER A 111 -14.62 16.33 -27.69
C SER A 111 -13.45 16.07 -26.73
N HIS A 112 -13.62 15.27 -25.67
CA HIS A 112 -12.62 15.01 -24.64
C HIS A 112 -12.39 13.53 -24.39
N PHE A 113 -11.15 13.18 -24.06
CA PHE A 113 -10.73 11.82 -23.76
C PHE A 113 -9.62 11.81 -22.70
N TRP A 114 -9.39 10.62 -22.12
CA TRP A 114 -8.28 10.39 -21.19
C TRP A 114 -7.04 9.93 -21.95
N ILE A 115 -5.92 10.61 -21.73
CA ILE A 115 -4.60 10.21 -22.21
C ILE A 115 -3.67 9.99 -21.04
N TRP A 116 -2.78 9.00 -21.13
CA TRP A 116 -1.78 8.78 -20.10
C TRP A 116 -0.40 9.23 -20.55
N SER A 117 0.39 9.67 -19.58
CA SER A 117 1.78 10.08 -19.75
C SER A 117 2.62 9.58 -18.59
N TYR A 118 3.93 9.51 -18.80
CA TYR A 118 4.92 9.22 -17.77
C TYR A 118 5.95 10.35 -17.71
N TYR A 119 6.59 10.51 -16.57
CA TYR A 119 7.60 11.53 -16.37
C TYR A 119 9.00 10.93 -16.43
N ASP A 120 9.83 11.46 -17.33
CA ASP A 120 11.24 11.08 -17.51
C ASP A 120 12.05 12.34 -17.81
N GLY A 121 12.21 13.19 -16.79
CA GLY A 121 12.76 14.56 -16.89
C GLY A 121 11.82 15.58 -17.54
N GLU A 122 10.89 15.10 -18.36
CA GLU A 122 9.77 15.81 -18.95
C GLU A 122 8.58 14.85 -19.10
N TRP A 123 7.37 15.39 -19.22
CA TRP A 123 6.18 14.58 -19.45
C TRP A 123 6.17 14.05 -20.89
N LYS A 124 6.04 12.73 -21.03
CA LYS A 124 6.00 12.02 -22.30
C LYS A 124 4.72 11.19 -22.38
N THR A 125 4.01 11.32 -23.49
CA THR A 125 2.80 10.53 -23.74
C THR A 125 3.15 9.06 -23.89
N GLY A 126 2.30 8.21 -23.33
CA GLY A 126 2.42 6.77 -23.49
C GLY A 126 2.32 6.29 -24.94
N SER A 127 3.18 5.35 -25.32
CA SER A 127 3.21 4.79 -26.68
C SER A 127 2.41 3.51 -26.86
N VAL A 128 1.85 2.97 -25.77
CA VAL A 128 1.08 1.72 -25.71
C VAL A 128 -0.18 1.90 -24.87
N GLY A 129 -1.09 0.92 -24.89
CA GLY A 129 -2.22 0.88 -23.97
C GLY A 129 -1.77 0.85 -22.51
N ALA A 130 -2.55 1.43 -21.60
CA ALA A 130 -2.20 1.48 -20.17
C ALA A 130 -2.15 0.08 -19.53
N ASP A 131 -2.80 -0.92 -20.13
CA ASP A 131 -2.73 -2.34 -19.77
C ASP A 131 -1.40 -3.00 -20.14
N GLN A 132 -0.61 -2.38 -21.02
CA GLN A 132 0.65 -2.92 -21.54
C GLN A 132 1.87 -2.23 -20.92
N HIS A 133 1.69 -1.07 -20.28
CA HIS A 133 2.77 -0.37 -19.61
C HIS A 133 2.95 -0.89 -18.18
N VAL A 134 3.97 -1.72 -17.98
CA VAL A 134 4.34 -2.24 -16.66
C VAL A 134 5.05 -1.15 -15.86
N LEU A 135 4.57 -0.92 -14.64
CA LEU A 135 5.14 0.05 -13.72
C LEU A 135 6.32 -0.53 -12.92
N HIS A 136 7.29 0.33 -12.65
CA HIS A 136 8.49 0.07 -11.88
C HIS A 136 8.55 1.00 -10.66
N ASP A 137 9.41 0.64 -9.71
CA ASP A 137 9.59 1.40 -8.47
C ASP A 137 10.09 2.82 -8.75
N GLY A 138 9.40 3.80 -8.17
CA GLY A 138 9.66 5.22 -8.36
C GLY A 138 9.08 5.82 -9.65
N ASP A 139 8.31 5.05 -10.44
CA ASP A 139 7.67 5.59 -11.64
C ASP A 139 6.67 6.71 -11.27
N ILE A 140 6.69 7.77 -12.08
CA ILE A 140 5.74 8.87 -12.00
C ILE A 140 4.92 8.87 -13.28
N VAL A 141 3.62 8.66 -13.13
CA VAL A 141 2.67 8.49 -14.24
C VAL A 141 1.44 9.35 -14.01
N GLY A 142 0.72 9.67 -15.08
CA GLY A 142 -0.49 10.46 -14.93
C GLY A 142 -1.48 10.32 -16.06
N TRP A 143 -2.74 10.60 -15.73
CA TRP A 143 -3.86 10.70 -16.64
C TRP A 143 -4.24 12.16 -16.82
N THR A 144 -4.42 12.59 -18.05
CA THR A 144 -4.91 13.93 -18.41
C THR A 144 -6.21 13.81 -19.20
N TYR A 145 -7.25 14.48 -18.73
CA TYR A 145 -8.48 14.68 -19.48
C TYR A 145 -8.28 15.86 -20.43
N THR A 146 -8.28 15.60 -21.74
CA THR A 146 -7.92 16.59 -22.76
C THR A 146 -8.84 16.52 -23.97
N SER A 147 -8.86 17.57 -24.77
CA SER A 147 -9.64 17.64 -26.01
C SER A 147 -8.80 17.32 -27.24
N PHE A 148 -9.44 16.92 -28.35
CA PHE A 148 -8.79 16.90 -29.66
C PHE A 148 -8.34 18.32 -30.04
N HIS A 149 -7.05 18.48 -30.40
CA HIS A 149 -6.50 19.74 -30.92
C HIS A 149 -6.61 19.83 -32.44
#